data_AF-A0A9W9BZ12-F1
#
_entry.id   AF-A0A9W9BZ12-F1
#
_cell.length_a   1.000
_cell.length_b   1.000
_cell.length_c   1.000
_cell.angle_alpha   90.00
_cell.angle_beta   90.00
_cell.angle_gamma   90.00
#
_symmetry.space_group_name_H-M   'P 1'
#
loop_
_entity.id
_entity.type
_entity.pdbx_description
1 polymer ?
#
loop_
_entity_poly.entity_id
_entity_poly.type
_entity_poly.pdbx_seq_one_letter_code
_entity_poly.pdbx_strand_id
1 'polypeptide(L)'
;MQHDQAPPPDFDLCQATNICKYLQKHHQTAARTAAKRCIGYLETPQLYRHLFYLQDRARNSTSTQDHQDNVYSLSDIMSRDPDETMEVEDQLRLALKTATALLQFNGTPWLSERWRLRDLSYFGSNTTLDNSALKTLHLSSRISSATDITAVGSTMDGVEQATEAVSDQVRYGINNTTLFFLGVALLEIAHWKPIEEKMTARDLNNEVFAARRLGAGRAPLGPQYQKIAEKCLQCNFGFGTKLSSKGLQTAVYNDVVCQLEAMIEKLTI
;
A
#
# COMPACT_ATOMS: atom_id res chain seq x y z
N MET A 1 -34.57 24.99 -14.75
CA MET A 1 -33.17 25.03 -14.28
C MET A 1 -32.35 24.20 -15.25
N GLN A 2 -31.71 24.85 -16.22
CA GLN A 2 -30.84 24.20 -17.20
C GLN A 2 -29.52 23.84 -16.53
N HIS A 3 -29.19 22.55 -16.50
CA HIS A 3 -27.83 22.10 -16.25
C HIS A 3 -26.97 22.53 -17.42
N ASP A 4 -26.08 23.49 -17.17
CA ASP A 4 -25.04 23.93 -18.10
C ASP A 4 -24.00 22.80 -18.24
N GLN A 5 -24.32 21.81 -19.07
CA GLN A 5 -23.39 20.75 -19.45
C GLN A 5 -22.38 21.36 -20.43
N ALA A 6 -21.19 21.68 -19.91
CA ALA A 6 -20.03 21.93 -20.74
C ALA A 6 -19.88 20.78 -21.77
N PRO A 7 -19.51 21.07 -23.04
CA PRO A 7 -19.35 20.05 -24.07
C PRO A 7 -18.39 18.94 -23.59
N PRO A 8 -18.59 17.68 -24.02
CA PRO A 8 -17.71 16.59 -23.65
C PRO A 8 -16.27 16.92 -24.05
N PRO A 9 -15.26 16.60 -23.21
CA PRO A 9 -13.86 16.91 -23.46
C PRO A 9 -13.35 16.12 -24.67
N ASP A 10 -12.62 16.78 -25.57
CA ASP A 10 -12.13 16.14 -26.80
C ASP A 10 -10.82 15.34 -26.64
N PHE A 11 -10.29 15.20 -25.42
CA PHE A 11 -9.00 14.56 -25.20
C PHE A 11 -9.08 13.23 -24.44
N ASP A 12 -8.72 12.15 -25.11
CA ASP A 12 -8.53 10.83 -24.51
C ASP A 12 -7.21 10.81 -23.73
N LEU A 13 -7.32 10.63 -22.41
CA LEU A 13 -6.17 10.61 -21.50
C LEU A 13 -5.22 9.43 -21.79
N CYS A 14 -5.67 8.36 -22.45
CA CYS A 14 -4.80 7.28 -22.92
C CYS A 14 -3.78 7.76 -23.97
N GLN A 15 -4.07 8.85 -24.69
CA GLN A 15 -3.18 9.41 -25.71
C GLN A 15 -2.12 10.35 -25.11
N ALA A 16 -2.18 10.63 -23.81
CA ALA A 16 -1.17 11.45 -23.14
C ALA A 16 0.16 10.70 -23.02
N THR A 17 1.22 11.24 -23.61
CA THR A 17 2.59 10.72 -23.44
C THR A 17 3.06 10.75 -21.98
N ASN A 18 2.56 11.71 -21.19
CA ASN A 18 2.75 11.77 -19.75
C ASN A 18 1.52 12.40 -19.10
N ILE A 19 0.65 11.54 -18.56
CA ILE A 19 -0.62 11.97 -17.95
C ILE A 19 -0.39 12.89 -16.75
N CYS A 20 0.68 12.68 -15.96
CA CYS A 20 0.99 13.52 -14.80
C CYS A 20 1.33 14.97 -15.22
N LYS A 21 2.17 15.15 -16.25
CA LYS A 21 2.48 16.48 -16.81
C LYS A 21 1.24 17.13 -17.43
N TYR A 22 0.40 16.35 -18.10
CA TYR A 22 -0.88 16.82 -18.63
C TYR A 22 -1.78 17.36 -17.52
N LEU A 23 -2.03 16.54 -16.48
CA LEU A 23 -2.83 16.93 -15.32
C LEU A 23 -2.23 18.13 -14.58
N GLN A 24 -0.91 18.18 -14.40
CA GLN A 24 -0.22 19.31 -13.76
C GLN A 24 -0.44 20.64 -14.52
N LYS A 25 -0.30 20.62 -15.86
CA LYS A 25 -0.55 21.80 -16.71
C LYS A 25 -2.00 22.27 -16.59
N HIS A 26 -2.94 21.33 -16.62
CA HIS A 26 -4.37 21.65 -16.48
C HIS A 26 -4.72 22.16 -15.08
N HIS A 27 -4.12 21.60 -14.02
CA HIS A 27 -4.28 22.09 -12.65
C HIS A 27 -3.76 23.52 -12.48
N GLN A 28 -2.56 23.82 -12.99
CA GLN A 28 -1.99 25.18 -12.97
C GLN A 28 -2.83 26.20 -13.75
N THR A 29 -3.49 25.77 -14.83
CA THR A 29 -4.35 26.62 -15.66
C THR A 29 -5.72 26.82 -14.99
N ALA A 30 -6.31 25.77 -14.42
CA ALA A 30 -7.60 25.81 -13.75
C ALA A 30 -7.60 26.69 -12.50
N ALA A 31 -6.48 26.75 -11.76
CA ALA A 31 -6.32 27.68 -10.64
C ALA A 31 -6.52 29.17 -11.02
N ARG A 32 -6.56 29.50 -12.32
CA ARG A 32 -6.77 30.87 -12.83
C ARG A 32 -8.20 31.13 -13.31
N THR A 33 -9.07 30.11 -13.32
CA THR A 33 -10.44 30.19 -13.88
C THR A 33 -11.43 29.42 -13.00
N ALA A 34 -12.43 30.10 -12.45
CA ALA A 34 -13.40 29.56 -11.49
C ALA A 34 -14.46 28.58 -12.07
N ALA A 35 -14.18 27.94 -13.21
CA ALA A 35 -15.11 27.04 -13.87
C ALA A 35 -14.67 25.58 -13.71
N LYS A 36 -15.61 24.69 -13.34
CA LYS A 36 -15.40 23.23 -13.33
C LYS A 36 -15.06 22.75 -14.74
N ARG A 37 -13.77 22.66 -15.05
CA ARG A 37 -13.28 22.29 -16.38
C ARG A 37 -13.05 20.79 -16.45
N CYS A 38 -13.67 20.15 -17.43
CA CYS A 38 -13.35 18.78 -17.80
C CYS A 38 -11.94 18.74 -18.41
N ILE A 39 -11.09 17.87 -17.88
CA ILE A 39 -9.68 17.74 -18.26
C ILE A 39 -9.53 16.79 -19.44
N GLY A 40 -10.37 15.77 -19.54
CA GLY A 40 -10.22 14.69 -20.50
C GLY A 40 -11.14 13.53 -20.17
N TYR A 41 -11.02 12.45 -20.92
CA TYR A 41 -11.78 11.23 -20.69
C TYR A 41 -10.92 9.96 -20.78
N LEU A 42 -11.42 8.86 -20.24
CA LEU A 42 -10.93 7.51 -20.50
C LEU A 42 -12.08 6.66 -21.01
N GLU A 43 -11.86 5.93 -22.11
CA GLU A 43 -12.80 4.92 -22.58
C GLU A 43 -12.42 3.55 -22.03
N THR A 44 -13.41 2.83 -21.49
CA THR A 44 -13.24 1.43 -21.08
C THR A 44 -13.66 0.48 -22.20
N PRO A 45 -13.15 -0.76 -22.23
CA PRO A 45 -13.54 -1.76 -23.22
C PRO A 45 -15.05 -2.05 -23.28
N GLN A 46 -15.78 -1.74 -22.21
CA GLN A 46 -17.24 -1.85 -22.14
C GLN A 46 -17.99 -0.62 -22.69
N LEU A 47 -17.33 0.25 -23.47
CA LEU A 47 -17.90 1.45 -24.13
C LEU A 47 -18.36 2.56 -23.17
N TYR A 48 -17.92 2.56 -21.91
CA TYR A 48 -18.16 3.69 -21.00
C TYR A 48 -17.07 4.74 -21.14
N ARG A 49 -17.49 6.01 -21.24
CA ARG A 49 -16.61 7.18 -21.25
C ARG A 49 -16.58 7.83 -19.88
N HIS A 50 -15.46 7.71 -19.18
CA HIS A 50 -15.24 8.30 -17.87
C HIS A 50 -14.65 9.70 -18.02
N LEU A 51 -15.37 10.72 -17.56
CA LEU A 51 -15.00 12.12 -17.67
C LEU A 51 -14.26 12.58 -16.42
N PHE A 52 -13.11 13.23 -16.58
CA PHE A 52 -12.28 13.70 -15.47
C PHE A 52 -12.41 15.20 -15.32
N TYR A 53 -12.74 15.67 -14.12
CA TYR A 53 -12.89 17.10 -13.81
C TYR A 53 -11.88 17.50 -12.74
N LEU A 54 -11.37 18.73 -12.82
CA LEU A 54 -10.65 19.36 -11.71
C LEU A 54 -11.67 19.88 -10.70
N GLN A 55 -11.56 19.42 -9.45
CA GLN A 55 -12.30 20.01 -8.35
C GLN A 55 -11.65 21.35 -8.00
N ASP A 56 -12.38 22.43 -8.25
CA ASP A 56 -11.95 23.76 -7.83
C ASP A 56 -12.06 23.81 -6.31
N ARG A 57 -10.92 23.90 -5.62
CA ARG A 57 -10.88 24.13 -4.17
C ARG A 57 -11.18 25.61 -3.94
N ALA A 58 -12.40 26.02 -4.28
CA ALA A 58 -12.91 27.34 -3.91
C ALA A 58 -12.70 27.49 -2.41
N ARG A 59 -11.85 28.44 -2.02
CA ARG A 59 -11.43 28.72 -0.63
C ARG A 59 -12.57 29.15 0.32
N ASN A 60 -13.83 28.91 -0.05
CA ASN A 60 -15.04 29.44 0.61
C ASN A 60 -16.02 28.32 1.01
N SER A 61 -15.56 27.21 1.56
CA SER A 61 -16.44 26.26 2.25
C SER A 61 -16.32 26.47 3.76
N THR A 62 -17.21 27.31 4.30
CA THR A 62 -17.58 27.34 5.73
C THR A 62 -18.43 26.12 6.13
N SER A 63 -18.44 25.05 5.35
CA SER A 63 -19.09 23.80 5.68
C SER A 63 -18.20 22.99 6.62
N THR A 64 -18.80 22.58 7.74
CA THR A 64 -18.34 21.54 8.68
C THR A 64 -17.36 20.56 8.05
N GLN A 65 -16.18 20.42 8.67
CA GLN A 65 -15.07 19.57 8.26
C GLN A 65 -15.56 18.25 7.64
N ASP A 66 -15.53 18.18 6.31
CA ASP A 66 -15.78 16.92 5.61
C ASP A 66 -14.47 16.13 5.67
N HIS A 67 -14.29 15.37 6.75
CA HIS A 67 -13.09 14.58 6.98
C HIS A 67 -12.87 13.49 5.91
N GLN A 68 -13.83 13.24 5.02
CA GLN A 68 -13.73 12.23 3.97
C GLN A 68 -12.73 12.55 2.85
N ASP A 69 -12.24 13.80 2.73
CA ASP A 69 -11.32 14.21 1.65
C ASP A 69 -9.82 14.13 2.03
N ASN A 70 -9.48 13.86 3.30
CA ASN A 70 -8.08 13.79 3.73
C ASN A 70 -7.51 12.37 3.56
N VAL A 71 -6.25 12.31 3.14
CA VAL A 71 -5.48 11.06 3.03
C VAL A 71 -4.61 10.90 4.28
N TYR A 72 -4.70 9.74 4.93
CA TYR A 72 -3.89 9.38 6.08
C TYR A 72 -3.16 8.07 5.84
N SER A 73 -1.91 7.96 6.30
CA SER A 73 -1.17 6.69 6.26
C SER A 73 -1.61 5.80 7.43
N LEU A 74 -1.55 4.47 7.24
CA LEU A 74 -1.79 3.54 8.36
C LEU A 74 -0.78 3.73 9.49
N SER A 75 0.45 4.18 9.21
CA SER A 75 1.42 4.44 10.29
C SER A 75 0.96 5.56 11.22
N ASP A 76 0.26 6.56 10.69
CA ASP A 76 -0.17 7.73 11.46
C ASP A 76 -1.22 7.37 12.51
N ILE A 77 -2.08 6.39 12.20
CA ILE A 77 -3.11 5.91 13.12
C ILE A 77 -2.57 4.84 14.09
N MET A 78 -1.61 4.00 13.68
CA MET A 78 -1.01 2.99 14.55
C MET A 78 -0.12 3.58 15.65
N SER A 79 0.52 4.71 15.39
CA SER A 79 1.34 5.41 16.39
C SER A 79 0.52 6.23 17.40
N ARG A 80 -0.82 6.16 17.36
CA ARG A 80 -1.71 6.80 18.35
C ARG A 80 -1.82 6.00 19.66
N ASP A 81 -2.55 6.58 20.61
CA ASP A 81 -2.64 6.20 22.02
C ASP A 81 -2.73 4.67 22.23
N PRO A 82 -1.95 4.08 23.16
CA PRO A 82 -1.99 2.64 23.45
C PRO A 82 -3.37 2.08 23.85
N ASP A 83 -4.31 2.91 24.32
CA ASP A 83 -5.66 2.45 24.72
C ASP A 83 -6.67 2.40 23.57
N GLU A 84 -6.39 3.05 22.42
CA GLU A 84 -7.21 2.92 21.20
C GLU A 84 -6.73 1.70 20.38
N THR A 85 -7.02 0.50 20.88
CA THR A 85 -6.84 -0.72 20.10
C THR A 85 -7.96 -0.85 19.08
N MET A 86 -7.61 -0.99 17.80
CA MET A 86 -8.59 -1.30 16.76
C MET A 86 -9.26 -2.65 17.04
N GLU A 87 -10.56 -2.76 16.74
CA GLU A 87 -11.29 -4.02 16.94
C GLU A 87 -10.62 -5.18 16.16
N VAL A 88 -10.64 -6.36 16.77
CA VAL A 88 -10.03 -7.58 16.22
C VAL A 88 -10.56 -7.88 14.82
N GLU A 89 -11.86 -7.68 14.61
CA GLU A 89 -12.51 -7.89 13.31
C GLU A 89 -11.93 -6.98 12.22
N ASP A 90 -11.75 -5.69 12.53
CA ASP A 90 -11.17 -4.73 11.60
C ASP A 90 -9.67 -5.01 11.35
N GLN A 91 -8.95 -5.53 12.36
CA GLN A 91 -7.54 -5.91 12.19
C GLN A 91 -7.42 -7.06 11.20
N LEU A 92 -8.30 -8.05 11.30
CA LEU A 92 -8.34 -9.16 10.36
C LEU A 92 -8.78 -8.71 8.96
N ARG A 93 -9.75 -7.80 8.84
CA ARG A 93 -10.13 -7.20 7.54
C ARG A 93 -9.00 -6.45 6.89
N LEU A 94 -8.24 -5.67 7.67
CA LEU A 94 -7.07 -4.96 7.17
C LEU A 94 -6.00 -5.94 6.71
N ALA A 95 -5.72 -6.99 7.48
CA ALA A 95 -4.77 -8.05 7.12
C ALA A 95 -5.19 -8.74 5.82
N LEU A 96 -6.48 -9.08 5.68
CA LEU A 96 -7.04 -9.70 4.49
C LEU A 96 -6.88 -8.81 3.25
N LYS A 97 -7.26 -7.53 3.35
CA LYS A 97 -7.12 -6.55 2.26
C LYS A 97 -5.66 -6.36 1.87
N THR A 98 -4.77 -6.31 2.85
CA THR A 98 -3.33 -6.17 2.64
C THR A 98 -2.75 -7.38 1.89
N ALA A 99 -3.06 -8.60 2.34
CA ALA A 99 -2.59 -9.82 1.68
C ALA A 99 -3.14 -9.96 0.25
N THR A 100 -4.41 -9.62 0.05
CA THR A 100 -5.06 -9.61 -1.27
C THR A 100 -4.41 -8.60 -2.20
N ALA A 101 -4.19 -7.36 -1.73
CA ALA A 101 -3.55 -6.32 -2.52
C ALA A 101 -2.13 -6.74 -2.93
N LEU A 102 -1.34 -7.33 -2.02
CA LEU A 102 0.00 -7.80 -2.35
C LEU A 102 0.00 -8.82 -3.50
N LEU A 103 -0.92 -9.78 -3.50
CA LEU A 103 -1.03 -10.75 -4.59
C LEU A 103 -1.41 -10.08 -5.92
N GLN A 104 -2.30 -9.08 -5.87
CA GLN A 104 -2.74 -8.34 -7.06
C GLN A 104 -1.66 -7.43 -7.65
N PHE A 105 -0.89 -6.75 -6.79
CA PHE A 105 0.16 -5.80 -7.20
C PHE A 105 1.55 -6.45 -7.35
N ASN A 106 1.69 -7.74 -7.04
CA ASN A 106 2.94 -8.46 -7.20
C ASN A 106 3.43 -8.41 -8.66
N GLY A 107 4.71 -8.06 -8.84
CA GLY A 107 5.33 -7.91 -10.16
C GLY A 107 4.94 -6.63 -10.90
N THR A 108 4.17 -5.74 -10.28
CA THR A 108 3.90 -4.41 -10.81
C THR A 108 4.88 -3.39 -10.22
N PRO A 109 5.21 -2.29 -10.95
CA PRO A 109 6.06 -1.22 -10.42
C PRO A 109 5.47 -0.49 -9.20
N TRP A 110 4.20 -0.72 -8.89
CA TRP A 110 3.51 -0.07 -7.77
C TRP A 110 3.94 -0.63 -6.42
N LEU A 111 4.34 -1.91 -6.36
CA LEU A 111 4.71 -2.59 -5.12
C LEU A 111 6.23 -2.70 -5.01
N SER A 112 6.82 -1.96 -4.06
CA SER A 112 8.23 -2.10 -3.70
C SER A 112 8.54 -3.48 -3.10
N GLU A 113 9.75 -3.99 -3.28
CA GLU A 113 10.19 -5.23 -2.62
C GLU A 113 10.15 -5.11 -1.08
N ARG A 114 10.47 -3.93 -0.55
CA ARG A 114 10.45 -3.59 0.89
C ARG A 114 9.22 -2.76 1.27
N TRP A 115 8.06 -3.09 0.71
CA TRP A 115 6.82 -2.41 1.07
C TRP A 115 6.49 -2.57 2.57
N ARG A 116 5.74 -1.64 3.14
CA ARG A 116 5.32 -1.63 4.56
C ARG A 116 3.89 -1.09 4.68
N LEU A 117 3.26 -1.26 5.85
CA LEU A 117 1.93 -0.67 6.09
C LEU A 117 1.90 0.86 5.96
N ARG A 118 3.03 1.55 6.21
CA ARG A 118 3.14 2.99 5.99
C ARG A 118 2.93 3.41 4.53
N ASP A 119 3.13 2.48 3.60
CA ASP A 119 2.87 2.70 2.17
C ASP A 119 1.39 2.55 1.83
N LEU A 120 0.57 2.07 2.77
CA LEU A 120 -0.88 2.05 2.63
C LEU A 120 -1.49 3.31 3.25
N SER A 121 -2.50 3.83 2.56
CA SER A 121 -3.22 5.03 2.96
C SER A 121 -4.71 4.85 2.74
N TYR A 122 -5.52 5.68 3.38
CA TYR A 122 -6.96 5.67 3.25
C TYR A 122 -7.52 7.09 3.25
N PHE A 123 -8.72 7.23 2.71
CA PHE A 123 -9.51 8.45 2.80
C PHE A 123 -10.46 8.36 3.99
N GLY A 124 -10.51 9.39 4.84
CA GLY A 124 -11.35 9.39 6.03
C GLY A 124 -10.75 10.22 7.16
N SER A 125 -11.12 9.92 8.41
CA SER A 125 -10.58 10.60 9.58
C SER A 125 -9.27 9.96 10.05
N ASN A 126 -8.35 10.75 10.60
CA ASN A 126 -7.15 10.20 11.24
C ASN A 126 -7.43 9.56 12.62
N THR A 127 -8.65 9.67 13.12
CA THR A 127 -9.05 9.17 14.46
C THR A 127 -9.46 7.71 14.46
N THR A 128 -10.08 7.22 13.39
CA THR A 128 -10.70 5.90 13.39
C THR A 128 -10.55 5.23 12.02
N LEU A 129 -10.14 3.95 12.03
CA LEU A 129 -10.10 3.12 10.82
C LEU A 129 -11.35 2.23 10.78
N ASP A 130 -12.47 2.82 10.36
CA ASP A 130 -13.73 2.09 10.23
C ASP A 130 -13.83 1.33 8.89
N ASN A 131 -14.92 0.58 8.71
CA ASN A 131 -15.19 -0.13 7.45
C ASN A 131 -15.29 0.80 6.23
N SER A 132 -15.64 2.08 6.41
CA SER A 132 -15.67 3.04 5.31
C SER A 132 -14.25 3.40 4.84
N ALA A 133 -13.34 3.65 5.78
CA ALA A 133 -11.93 3.88 5.52
C ALA A 133 -11.24 2.64 4.93
N LEU A 134 -11.56 1.43 5.41
CA LEU A 134 -11.04 0.18 4.84
C LEU A 134 -11.46 -0.05 3.38
N LYS A 135 -12.57 0.54 2.91
CA LYS A 135 -12.98 0.48 1.49
C LYS A 135 -12.16 1.41 0.61
N THR A 136 -11.56 2.46 1.17
CA THR A 136 -10.77 3.45 0.45
C THR A 136 -9.26 3.21 0.57
N LEU A 137 -8.86 2.08 1.17
CA LEU A 137 -7.47 1.66 1.31
C LEU A 137 -6.79 1.58 -0.06
N HIS A 138 -5.65 2.24 -0.19
CA HIS A 138 -4.87 2.31 -1.41
C HIS A 138 -3.37 2.26 -1.11
N LEU A 139 -2.61 1.78 -2.10
CA LEU A 139 -1.15 1.74 -2.05
C LEU A 139 -0.58 3.05 -2.59
N SER A 140 0.19 3.74 -1.76
CA SER A 140 0.99 4.90 -2.13
C SER A 140 2.33 4.42 -2.69
N SER A 141 2.60 4.74 -3.96
CA SER A 141 3.86 4.36 -4.62
C SER A 141 4.54 5.57 -5.24
N ARG A 142 5.86 5.57 -5.17
CA ARG A 142 6.71 6.52 -5.89
C ARG A 142 7.36 5.77 -7.04
N ILE A 143 6.85 5.98 -8.25
CA ILE A 143 7.45 5.44 -9.46
C ILE A 143 8.66 6.32 -9.79
N SER A 144 9.87 5.86 -9.48
CA SER A 144 11.09 6.54 -9.91
C SER A 144 11.14 6.65 -11.43
N SER A 145 11.54 7.81 -11.93
CA SER A 145 11.80 8.00 -13.37
C SER A 145 13.10 7.29 -13.73
N ALA A 146 13.18 6.73 -14.94
CA ALA A 146 14.40 6.08 -15.46
C ALA A 146 15.65 6.98 -15.40
N THR A 147 15.49 8.30 -15.21
CA THR A 147 16.58 9.26 -15.01
C THR A 147 17.35 9.06 -13.69
N ASP A 148 16.75 8.45 -12.67
CA ASP A 148 17.46 8.11 -11.41
C ASP A 148 18.40 6.91 -11.58
N ILE A 149 18.21 6.11 -12.65
CA ILE A 149 19.08 4.97 -13.00
C ILE A 149 20.34 5.47 -13.75
N THR A 150 20.27 6.62 -14.42
CA THR A 150 21.39 7.16 -15.22
C THR A 150 22.41 7.98 -14.42
N ALA A 151 22.22 8.19 -13.12
CA ALA A 151 23.27 8.75 -12.25
C ALA A 151 24.34 7.72 -11.83
N VAL A 152 24.21 6.45 -12.25
CA VAL A 152 25.15 5.35 -11.96
C VAL A 152 25.78 4.81 -13.25
N GLY A 153 26.14 5.67 -14.20
CA GLY A 153 26.76 5.16 -15.41
C GLY A 153 27.16 6.20 -16.44
N SER A 154 27.99 7.18 -16.07
CA SER A 154 28.82 7.86 -17.07
C SER A 154 29.94 8.70 -16.45
N THR A 155 30.92 8.09 -15.77
CA THR A 155 32.26 8.69 -15.61
C THR A 155 33.33 7.61 -15.52
N MET A 156 34.51 7.94 -16.04
CA MET A 156 35.57 7.06 -16.51
C MET A 156 36.23 6.18 -15.43
N ASP A 157 36.81 5.09 -15.94
CA ASP A 157 37.80 4.17 -15.37
C ASP A 157 38.66 4.76 -14.23
N GLY A 158 38.55 4.20 -13.02
CA GLY A 158 39.38 4.57 -11.89
C GLY A 158 38.75 4.33 -10.51
N VAL A 159 38.79 3.08 -10.04
CA VAL A 159 38.74 2.64 -8.62
C VAL A 159 37.97 3.55 -7.65
N GLU A 160 36.65 3.45 -7.64
CA GLU A 160 35.84 3.87 -6.49
C GLU A 160 35.01 2.68 -6.01
N GLN A 161 35.13 2.38 -4.71
CA GLN A 161 34.38 1.34 -4.01
C GLN A 161 32.89 1.65 -4.08
N ALA A 162 32.21 1.17 -5.13
CA ALA A 162 30.79 0.94 -5.07
C ALA A 162 30.56 -0.18 -4.05
N THR A 163 30.18 0.19 -2.83
CA THR A 163 29.53 -0.74 -1.91
C THR A 163 28.21 -1.15 -2.55
N GLU A 164 28.25 -2.16 -3.41
CA GLU A 164 27.05 -2.86 -3.86
C GLU A 164 26.29 -3.29 -2.60
N ALA A 165 25.16 -2.64 -2.31
CA ALA A 165 24.37 -2.93 -1.13
C ALA A 165 23.91 -4.39 -1.23
N VAL A 166 24.45 -5.24 -0.35
CA VAL A 166 24.11 -6.66 -0.28
C VAL A 166 22.59 -6.79 -0.09
N SER A 167 21.92 -7.48 -1.02
CA SER A 167 20.48 -7.72 -0.95
C SER A 167 20.08 -8.38 0.37
N ASP A 168 18.89 -8.06 0.87
CA ASP A 168 18.33 -8.67 2.09
C ASP A 168 18.26 -10.18 2.05
N GLN A 169 18.07 -10.74 0.85
CA GLN A 169 18.07 -12.19 0.66
C GLN A 169 19.43 -12.78 1.07
N VAL A 170 20.52 -12.11 0.68
CA VAL A 170 21.89 -12.53 1.01
C VAL A 170 22.24 -12.17 2.45
N ARG A 171 21.94 -10.93 2.87
CA ARG A 171 22.33 -10.41 4.18
C ARG A 171 21.62 -11.11 5.34
N TYR A 172 20.34 -11.42 5.17
CA TYR A 172 19.50 -11.96 6.23
C TYR A 172 19.00 -13.38 5.96
N GLY A 173 19.24 -13.95 4.77
CA GLY A 173 18.67 -15.24 4.40
C GLY A 173 17.16 -15.15 4.19
N ILE A 174 16.67 -14.05 3.61
CA ILE A 174 15.25 -13.89 3.29
C ILE A 174 14.95 -14.62 1.97
N ASN A 175 14.06 -15.61 2.02
CA ASN A 175 13.69 -16.41 0.86
C ASN A 175 12.92 -15.61 -0.19
N ASN A 176 11.98 -14.76 0.24
CA ASN A 176 11.22 -13.87 -0.62
C ASN A 176 10.97 -12.56 0.12
N THR A 177 11.52 -11.45 -0.39
CA THR A 177 11.45 -10.13 0.26
C THR A 177 10.00 -9.65 0.41
N THR A 178 9.21 -9.72 -0.65
CA THR A 178 7.81 -9.25 -0.67
C THR A 178 6.94 -10.00 0.37
N LEU A 179 7.04 -11.32 0.45
CA LEU A 179 6.34 -12.15 1.44
C LEU A 179 6.89 -11.95 2.85
N PHE A 180 8.19 -11.73 3.00
CA PHE A 180 8.77 -11.39 4.29
C PHE A 180 8.13 -10.12 4.85
N PHE A 181 8.04 -9.06 4.05
CA PHE A 181 7.41 -7.82 4.47
C PHE A 181 5.89 -7.92 4.59
N LEU A 182 5.22 -8.88 3.94
CA LEU A 182 3.86 -9.27 4.32
C LEU A 182 3.80 -9.83 5.73
N GLY A 183 4.72 -10.71 6.10
CA GLY A 183 4.84 -11.19 7.46
C GLY A 183 5.05 -10.06 8.47
N VAL A 184 5.91 -9.08 8.14
CA VAL A 184 6.12 -7.87 8.95
C VAL A 184 4.81 -7.09 9.11
N ALA A 185 4.13 -6.78 7.99
CA ALA A 185 2.86 -6.06 8.02
C ALA A 185 1.79 -6.80 8.85
N LEU A 186 1.69 -8.12 8.72
CA LEU A 186 0.75 -8.91 9.54
C LEU A 186 1.07 -8.80 11.04
N LEU A 187 2.35 -8.78 11.43
CA LEU A 187 2.76 -8.59 12.82
C LEU A 187 2.47 -7.17 13.33
N GLU A 188 2.65 -6.15 12.50
CA GLU A 188 2.31 -4.76 12.81
C GLU A 188 0.82 -4.61 13.06
N ILE A 189 -0.02 -5.21 12.20
CA ILE A 189 -1.48 -5.25 12.38
C ILE A 189 -1.84 -5.96 13.69
N ALA A 190 -1.25 -7.12 13.96
CA ALA A 190 -1.57 -7.89 15.16
C ALA A 190 -1.25 -7.17 16.46
N HIS A 191 -0.21 -6.33 16.47
CA HIS A 191 0.17 -5.54 17.64
C HIS A 191 -0.37 -4.12 17.62
N TRP A 192 -1.04 -3.73 16.53
CA TRP A 192 -1.45 -2.37 16.22
C TRP A 192 -0.34 -1.33 16.41
N LYS A 193 0.90 -1.69 16.05
CA LYS A 193 2.08 -0.86 16.27
C LYS A 193 3.09 -1.06 15.14
N PRO A 194 3.80 -0.01 14.70
CA PRO A 194 4.94 -0.17 13.81
C PRO A 194 5.96 -1.14 14.38
N ILE A 195 6.63 -1.92 13.50
CA ILE A 195 7.60 -2.92 13.94
C ILE A 195 8.70 -2.29 14.78
N GLU A 196 9.07 -1.04 14.47
CA GLU A 196 10.08 -0.24 15.14
C GLU A 196 9.77 -0.03 16.62
N GLU A 197 8.51 0.18 16.98
CA GLU A 197 8.08 0.36 18.37
C GLU A 197 8.09 -0.95 19.17
N LYS A 198 8.15 -2.11 18.48
CA LYS A 198 8.20 -3.44 19.12
C LYS A 198 9.63 -3.97 19.25
N MET A 199 10.63 -3.25 18.74
CA MET A 199 12.02 -3.66 18.79
C MET A 199 12.58 -3.63 20.21
N THR A 200 13.51 -4.54 20.47
CA THR A 200 14.22 -4.65 21.75
C THR A 200 15.73 -4.60 21.50
N ALA A 201 16.52 -4.45 22.56
CA ALA A 201 17.98 -4.50 22.48
C ALA A 201 18.50 -5.79 21.81
N ARG A 202 17.76 -6.91 21.92
CA ARG A 202 18.11 -8.19 21.28
C ARG A 202 18.04 -8.14 19.75
N ASP A 203 17.27 -7.22 19.21
CA ASP A 203 17.06 -7.10 17.76
C ASP A 203 18.14 -6.23 17.09
N LEU A 204 19.10 -5.69 17.85
CA LEU A 204 20.24 -4.91 17.34
C LEU A 204 19.84 -3.75 16.41
N ASN A 205 18.72 -3.10 16.73
CA ASN A 205 18.10 -2.09 15.90
C ASN A 205 17.85 -2.56 14.44
N ASN A 206 17.47 -3.83 14.25
CA ASN A 206 17.16 -4.43 12.97
C ASN A 206 15.72 -4.97 12.89
N GLU A 207 14.95 -4.47 11.92
CA GLU A 207 13.55 -4.84 11.67
C GLU A 207 13.37 -6.34 11.39
N VAL A 208 14.30 -6.95 10.65
CA VAL A 208 14.25 -8.36 10.27
C VAL A 208 14.40 -9.26 11.50
N PHE A 209 15.28 -8.88 12.43
CA PHE A 209 15.46 -9.62 13.69
C PHE A 209 14.24 -9.48 14.59
N ALA A 210 13.67 -8.26 14.70
CA ALA A 210 12.45 -8.03 15.44
C ALA A 210 11.26 -8.83 14.86
N ALA A 211 11.09 -8.83 13.55
CA ALA A 211 10.04 -9.59 12.87
C ALA A 211 10.18 -11.10 13.10
N ARG A 212 11.40 -11.66 13.04
CA ARG A 212 11.62 -13.08 13.36
C ARG A 212 11.33 -13.41 14.81
N ARG A 213 11.74 -12.55 15.75
CA ARG A 213 11.47 -12.73 17.18
C ARG A 213 9.96 -12.70 17.46
N LEU A 214 9.24 -11.73 16.91
CA LEU A 214 7.79 -11.61 17.04
C LEU A 214 7.07 -12.75 16.31
N GLY A 215 7.58 -13.18 15.16
CA GLY A 215 7.11 -14.34 14.38
C GLY A 215 7.27 -15.68 15.10
N ALA A 216 8.21 -15.80 16.03
CA ALA A 216 8.35 -16.97 16.92
C ALA A 216 7.55 -16.82 18.23
N GLY A 217 6.96 -15.65 18.47
CA GLY A 217 6.19 -15.34 19.68
C GLY A 217 4.72 -15.71 19.57
N ARG A 218 3.90 -15.07 20.41
CA ARG A 218 2.43 -15.17 20.37
C ARG A 218 1.84 -13.83 19.89
N ALA A 219 1.11 -13.85 18.78
CA ALA A 219 0.33 -12.70 18.33
C ALA A 219 -0.90 -12.48 19.22
N PRO A 220 -1.28 -11.21 19.47
CA PRO A 220 -2.54 -10.88 20.13
C PRO A 220 -3.78 -11.44 19.41
N LEU A 221 -3.73 -11.53 18.07
CA LEU A 221 -4.77 -12.10 17.22
C LEU A 221 -4.87 -13.63 17.25
N GLY A 222 -4.09 -14.29 18.12
CA GLY A 222 -4.18 -15.72 18.37
C GLY A 222 -3.24 -16.60 17.52
N PRO A 223 -3.19 -17.91 17.82
CA PRO A 223 -2.21 -18.83 17.26
C PRO A 223 -2.38 -19.09 15.76
N GLN A 224 -3.63 -19.05 15.25
CA GLN A 224 -3.88 -19.21 13.83
C GLN A 224 -3.29 -18.05 13.03
N TYR A 225 -3.54 -16.81 13.47
CA TYR A 225 -2.96 -15.61 12.85
C TYR A 225 -1.43 -15.61 12.92
N GLN A 226 -0.87 -15.99 14.08
CA GLN A 226 0.58 -16.13 14.26
C GLN A 226 1.19 -17.07 13.22
N LYS A 227 0.57 -18.23 13.00
CA LYS A 227 1.03 -19.23 12.03
C LYS A 227 1.03 -18.69 10.60
N ILE A 228 0.04 -17.87 10.24
CA ILE A 228 -0.04 -17.21 8.93
C ILE A 228 1.14 -16.24 8.77
N ALA A 229 1.36 -15.36 9.75
CA ALA A 229 2.46 -14.40 9.73
C ALA A 229 3.84 -15.09 9.66
N GLU A 230 4.04 -16.14 10.45
CA GLU A 230 5.26 -16.95 10.45
C GLU A 230 5.52 -17.58 9.07
N LYS A 231 4.49 -18.13 8.44
CA LYS A 231 4.59 -18.75 7.10
C LYS A 231 5.03 -17.74 6.04
N CYS A 232 4.52 -16.51 6.11
CA CYS A 232 4.96 -15.40 5.26
C CYS A 232 6.43 -15.03 5.49
N LEU A 233 6.85 -14.86 6.76
CA LEU A 233 8.24 -14.52 7.11
C LEU A 233 9.25 -15.57 6.63
N GLN A 234 8.89 -16.85 6.69
CA GLN A 234 9.79 -17.94 6.29
C GLN A 234 9.67 -18.28 4.80
N CYS A 235 8.66 -17.77 4.10
CA CYS A 235 8.26 -18.20 2.76
C CYS A 235 8.02 -19.72 2.69
N ASN A 236 7.47 -20.32 3.76
CA ASN A 236 7.31 -21.76 3.88
C ASN A 236 5.99 -22.26 3.28
N PHE A 237 5.85 -22.12 1.96
CA PHE A 237 4.63 -22.53 1.23
C PHE A 237 4.83 -23.78 0.37
N GLY A 238 6.05 -24.31 0.26
CA GLY A 238 6.34 -25.55 -0.49
C GLY A 238 6.48 -25.39 -2.02
N PHE A 239 6.47 -24.15 -2.56
CA PHE A 239 6.48 -23.88 -4.01
C PHE A 239 7.65 -22.99 -4.47
N GLY A 240 8.85 -23.24 -3.95
CA GLY A 240 10.01 -22.38 -4.19
C GLY A 240 9.81 -20.98 -3.61
N THR A 241 10.62 -20.02 -4.07
CA THR A 241 10.67 -18.67 -3.47
C THR A 241 10.23 -17.55 -4.40
N LYS A 242 9.88 -17.84 -5.65
CA LYS A 242 9.49 -16.82 -6.64
C LYS A 242 7.98 -16.57 -6.59
N LEU A 243 7.59 -15.41 -6.08
CA LEU A 243 6.17 -15.01 -5.98
C LEU A 243 5.52 -14.76 -7.36
N SER A 244 6.30 -14.64 -8.43
CA SER A 244 5.78 -14.66 -9.80
C SER A 244 5.29 -16.05 -10.25
N SER A 245 5.59 -17.12 -9.52
CA SER A 245 5.12 -18.46 -9.85
C SER A 245 3.67 -18.68 -9.40
N LYS A 246 2.85 -19.22 -10.30
CA LYS A 246 1.43 -19.51 -10.02
C LYS A 246 1.24 -20.47 -8.83
N GLY A 247 2.15 -21.43 -8.68
CA GLY A 247 2.16 -22.38 -7.57
C GLY A 247 2.30 -21.68 -6.22
N LEU A 248 3.30 -20.80 -6.09
CA LEU A 248 3.48 -20.04 -4.85
C LEU A 248 2.33 -19.06 -4.59
N GLN A 249 1.84 -18.35 -5.62
CA GLN A 249 0.68 -17.45 -5.47
C GLN A 249 -0.58 -18.19 -4.98
N THR A 250 -0.84 -19.39 -5.53
CA THR A 250 -1.99 -20.20 -5.13
C THR A 250 -1.84 -20.70 -3.70
N ALA A 251 -0.63 -21.12 -3.30
CA ALA A 251 -0.37 -21.53 -1.92
C ALA A 251 -0.52 -20.36 -0.95
N VAL A 252 0.03 -19.18 -1.28
CA VAL A 252 -0.14 -17.95 -0.47
C VAL A 252 -1.62 -17.58 -0.37
N TYR A 253 -2.37 -17.62 -1.47
CA TYR A 253 -3.81 -17.36 -1.45
C TYR A 253 -4.54 -18.30 -0.48
N ASN A 254 -4.33 -19.62 -0.61
CA ASN A 254 -5.00 -20.61 0.23
C ASN A 254 -4.58 -20.52 1.71
N ASP A 255 -3.29 -20.32 1.96
CA ASP A 255 -2.74 -20.39 3.32
C ASP A 255 -2.78 -19.07 4.08
N VAL A 256 -2.96 -17.95 3.38
CA VAL A 256 -3.01 -16.61 3.97
C VAL A 256 -4.42 -16.03 3.79
N VAL A 257 -4.85 -15.80 2.55
CA VAL A 257 -6.12 -15.11 2.25
C VAL A 257 -7.30 -15.92 2.76
N CYS A 258 -7.45 -17.18 2.33
CA CYS A 258 -8.58 -18.02 2.76
C CYS A 258 -8.57 -18.28 4.29
N GLN A 259 -7.39 -18.37 4.91
CA GLN A 259 -7.31 -18.56 6.35
C GLN A 259 -7.74 -17.29 7.12
N LEU A 260 -7.39 -16.10 6.64
CA LEU A 260 -7.85 -14.83 7.22
C LEU A 260 -9.37 -14.67 7.04
N GLU A 261 -9.93 -15.03 5.89
CA GLU A 261 -11.38 -15.05 5.66
C GLU A 261 -12.08 -15.98 6.66
N ALA A 262 -11.60 -17.21 6.82
CA ALA A 262 -12.15 -18.16 7.78
C ALA A 262 -12.02 -17.70 9.24
N MET A 263 -11.03 -16.87 9.57
CA MET A 263 -10.93 -16.25 10.90
C MET A 263 -11.99 -15.17 11.11
N ILE A 264 -12.26 -14.34 10.10
CA ILE A 264 -13.29 -13.30 10.15
C ILE A 264 -14.68 -13.94 10.26
N GLU A 265 -14.97 -14.97 9.46
CA GLU A 265 -16.25 -15.68 9.49
C GLU A 265 -16.59 -16.22 10.89
N LYS A 266 -15.59 -16.74 11.61
CA LYS A 266 -15.77 -17.26 12.99
C LYS A 266 -16.07 -16.17 14.02
N LEU A 267 -15.77 -14.91 13.75
CA LEU A 267 -16.10 -13.79 14.65
C LEU A 267 -17.51 -13.25 14.41
N THR A 268 -18.06 -13.48 13.22
CA THR A 268 -19.40 -13.01 12.82
C THR A 268 -20.54 -13.97 13.18
N ILE A 269 -20.23 -15.12 13.80
CA ILE A 269 -21.18 -16.16 14.25
C ILE A 269 -21.32 -16.08 15.76
#